data_AF-A0A530Z3T0-F1
#
_entry.id   AF-A0A530Z3T0-F1
#
_cell.length_a   1.000
_cell.length_b   1.000
_cell.length_c   1.000
_cell.angle_alpha   90.00
_cell.angle_beta   90.00
_cell.angle_gamma   90.00
#
_symmetry.space_group_name_H-M   'P 1'
#
loop_
_entity.id
_entity.type
_entity.pdbx_description
1 polymer ?
#
loop_
_entity_poly.entity_id
_entity_poly.type
_entity_poly.pdbx_seq_one_letter_code
_entity_poly.pdbx_strand_id
1 'polypeptide(L)' 'MAPFQPCALVFPGSFKLKTAAEDFSVVPPFEIRSGAEQRVPFLFNSPHSGRHYPDRFLAMARLDRNAIRRSEDCY' A
#
# COMPACT_ATOMS: atom_id res chain seq x y z
N MET A 1 -12.07 -19.57 -35.87
CA MET A 1 -11.55 -19.82 -34.51
C MET A 1 -10.15 -19.22 -34.43
N ALA A 2 -10.06 -17.94 -34.08
CA ALA A 2 -8.80 -17.21 -34.00
C ALA A 2 -8.27 -17.23 -32.55
N PRO A 3 -6.97 -17.41 -32.31
CA PRO A 3 -6.41 -17.52 -30.96
C PRO A 3 -6.43 -16.17 -30.24
N PHE A 4 -6.77 -16.20 -28.96
CA PHE A 4 -6.69 -15.07 -28.03
C PHE A 4 -5.23 -14.58 -27.96
N GLN A 5 -4.95 -13.39 -28.49
CA GLN A 5 -3.68 -12.71 -28.27
C GLN A 5 -3.72 -12.05 -26.88
N PRO A 6 -2.81 -12.36 -25.95
CA PRO A 6 -2.71 -11.60 -24.72
C PRO A 6 -2.21 -10.20 -25.10
N CYS A 7 -2.97 -9.18 -24.71
CA CYS A 7 -2.60 -7.79 -24.91
C CYS A 7 -1.26 -7.52 -24.21
N ALA A 8 -0.16 -7.56 -24.97
CA ALA A 8 1.15 -7.19 -24.50
C ALA A 8 1.15 -5.68 -24.26
N LEU A 9 0.99 -5.29 -22.99
CA LEU A 9 1.25 -3.92 -22.55
C LEU A 9 2.75 -3.66 -22.64
N VAL A 10 3.18 -3.18 -23.80
CA VAL A 10 4.47 -2.50 -23.95
C VAL A 10 4.27 -1.08 -23.40
N PHE A 11 4.77 -0.82 -22.21
CA PHE A 11 4.87 0.54 -21.67
C PHE A 11 6.17 1.19 -22.15
N PRO A 12 6.13 2.32 -22.88
CA PRO A 12 7.32 3.05 -23.24
C PRO A 12 7.82 3.80 -22.01
N GLY A 13 8.96 3.37 -21.48
CA GLY A 13 9.62 3.98 -20.34
C GLY A 13 10.03 2.90 -19.34
N SER A 14 11.30 2.89 -18.98
CA SER A 14 11.85 1.99 -17.95
C SER A 14 11.27 2.36 -16.58
N PHE A 15 10.00 2.04 -16.31
CA PHE A 15 9.44 2.09 -14.97
C PHE A 15 10.12 0.95 -14.21
N LYS A 16 11.13 1.29 -13.42
CA LYS A 16 11.78 0.34 -12.53
C LYS A 16 10.66 -0.28 -11.67
N LEU A 17 10.41 -1.57 -11.84
CA LEU A 17 9.42 -2.30 -11.04
C LEU A 17 9.87 -2.18 -9.58
N LYS A 18 9.18 -1.33 -8.81
CA LYS A 18 9.37 -1.27 -7.36
C LYS A 18 8.88 -2.58 -6.76
N THR A 19 9.61 -3.12 -5.79
CA THR A 19 9.13 -4.20 -4.93
C THR A 19 8.20 -3.63 -3.86
N ALA A 20 7.44 -4.50 -3.20
CA ALA A 20 6.63 -4.08 -2.05
C ALA A 20 7.46 -3.49 -0.92
N ALA A 21 8.69 -3.96 -0.71
CA ALA A 21 9.58 -3.38 0.29
C ALA A 21 10.06 -1.98 -0.11
N GLU A 22 10.40 -1.76 -1.38
CA GLU A 22 10.87 -0.46 -1.90
C GLU A 22 9.80 0.63 -1.83
N ASP A 23 8.51 0.25 -1.91
CA ASP A 23 7.38 1.17 -1.73
C ASP A 23 7.38 1.87 -0.35
N PHE A 24 7.95 1.22 0.68
CA PHE A 24 8.02 1.74 2.05
C PHE A 24 9.43 2.18 2.47
N SER A 25 10.32 2.43 1.50
CA SER A 25 11.68 2.92 1.76
C SER A 25 11.74 4.34 2.34
N VAL A 26 10.73 5.16 2.04
CA VAL A 26 10.64 6.56 2.51
C VAL A 26 9.61 6.71 3.63
N VAL A 27 8.45 6.04 3.49
CA VAL A 27 7.38 6.03 4.50
C VAL A 27 7.33 4.62 5.08
N PRO A 28 7.64 4.42 6.37
CA PRO A 28 7.62 3.09 6.96
C PRO A 28 6.20 2.51 6.94
N PRO A 29 6.07 1.17 6.86
CA PRO A 29 4.75 0.51 6.74
C PRO A 29 3.93 0.58 8.04
N PHE A 30 4.59 0.84 9.17
CA PHE A 30 3.97 1.07 10.47
C PHE A 30 4.89 1.94 11.33
N GLU A 31 4.35 2.49 12.40
CA GLU A 31 5.11 3.13 13.47
C GLU A 31 4.88 2.38 14.78
N ILE A 32 5.90 2.39 15.65
CA ILE A 32 5.77 1.90 17.03
C ILE A 32 5.85 3.12 17.93
N ARG A 33 4.80 3.33 18.73
CA ARG A 33 4.79 4.34 19.78
C ARG A 33 4.83 3.63 21.13
N SER A 34 5.81 3.98 21.95
CA SER A 34 5.90 3.54 23.34
C SER A 34 5.94 4.74 24.27
N GLY A 35 5.44 4.57 25.49
CA GLY A 35 5.71 5.52 26.57
C GLY A 35 7.19 5.47 26.98
N ALA A 36 7.59 6.36 27.89
CA ALA A 36 8.94 6.36 28.46
C ALA A 36 9.28 5.05 29.19
N GLU A 37 8.29 4.43 29.85
CA GLU A 37 8.44 3.18 30.59
C GLU A 37 7.23 2.25 30.39
N GLN A 38 7.47 0.94 30.27
CA GLN A 38 6.42 -0.08 30.15
C GLN A 38 5.93 -0.51 31.55
N ARG A 39 4.79 0.02 31.98
CA ARG A 39 4.25 -0.19 33.34
C ARG A 39 3.22 -1.33 33.46
N VAL A 40 2.67 -1.79 32.33
CA VAL A 40 1.63 -2.83 32.26
C VAL A 40 1.82 -3.68 30.99
N PRO A 41 1.38 -4.95 30.94
CA PRO A 41 1.49 -5.78 29.73
C PRO A 41 0.36 -5.47 28.73
N PHE A 42 0.31 -4.23 28.25
CA PHE A 42 -0.71 -3.74 27.31
C PHE A 42 -0.09 -3.50 25.92
N LEU A 43 -0.74 -4.03 24.89
CA LEU A 43 -0.41 -3.80 23.48
C LEU A 43 -1.67 -3.32 22.77
N PHE A 44 -1.56 -2.20 22.07
CA PHE A 44 -2.61 -1.68 21.20
C PHE A 44 -2.12 -1.67 19.76
N ASN A 45 -3.00 -1.98 18.82
CA ASN A 45 -2.74 -1.92 17.39
C ASN A 45 -3.93 -1.24 16.69
N SER A 46 -3.65 -0.38 15.72
CA SER A 46 -4.65 0.22 14.83
C SER A 46 -4.29 -0.06 13.37
N PRO A 47 -4.67 -1.24 12.84
CA PRO A 47 -4.21 -1.73 11.54
C PRO A 47 -4.77 -0.97 10.33
N HIS A 48 -5.85 -0.20 10.51
CA HIS A 48 -6.56 0.50 9.42
C HIS A 48 -6.50 2.03 9.55
N SER A 49 -5.67 2.58 10.45
CA SER A 49 -5.46 4.04 10.55
C SER A 49 -4.47 4.60 9.52
N GLY A 50 -3.82 3.75 8.72
CA GLY A 50 -2.88 4.17 7.69
C GLY A 50 -3.59 4.67 6.42
N ARG A 51 -2.97 5.64 5.75
CA ARG A 51 -3.48 6.23 4.49
C ARG A 51 -2.41 6.37 3.39
N HIS A 52 -1.27 5.70 3.56
CA HIS A 52 -0.20 5.71 2.56
C HIS A 52 -0.43 4.60 1.55
N TYR A 53 -0.80 4.97 0.32
CA TYR A 53 -1.04 4.04 -0.77
C TYR A 53 0.07 4.21 -1.83
N PRO A 54 1.05 3.30 -1.90
CA PRO A 54 2.14 3.39 -2.87
C PRO A 54 1.63 3.40 -4.32
N ASP A 55 2.29 4.15 -5.20
CA ASP A 55 1.86 4.29 -6.60
C ASP A 55 1.76 2.94 -7.32
N ARG A 56 2.69 2.02 -7.05
CA ARG A 56 2.65 0.66 -7.60
C ARG A 56 1.39 -0.08 -7.15
N PHE A 57 1.01 0.04 -5.89
CA PHE A 57 -0.23 -0.54 -5.37
C PHE A 57 -1.47 0.08 -6.03
N LEU A 58 -1.51 1.41 -6.14
CA LEU A 58 -2.61 2.12 -6.82
C LEU A 58 -2.74 1.74 -8.30
N ALA A 59 -1.63 1.53 -9.00
CA ALA A 59 -1.65 1.10 -10.41
C ALA A 59 -2.20 -0.34 -10.59
N MET A 60 -2.09 -1.19 -9.57
CA MET A 60 -2.67 -2.54 -9.56
C MET A 60 -4.11 -2.55 -9.04
N ALA A 61 -4.48 -1.58 -8.19
CA ALA A 61 -5.80 -1.49 -7.61
C ALA A 61 -6.84 -1.08 -8.67
N ARG A 62 -7.95 -1.81 -8.74
CA ARG A 62 -9.10 -1.47 -9.60
C ARG A 62 -10.04 -0.44 -8.95
N LEU A 63 -9.53 0.33 -7.98
CA LEU A 63 -10.28 1.29 -7.17
C LEU A 63 -9.76 2.70 -7.44
N ASP A 64 -10.66 3.68 -7.51
CA ASP A 64 -10.28 5.08 -7.53
C ASP A 64 -9.83 5.58 -6.14
N ARG A 65 -9.32 6.82 -6.11
CA ARG A 65 -8.81 7.47 -4.89
C ARG A 65 -9.84 7.62 -3.77
N ASN A 66 -11.14 7.62 -4.05
CA ASN A 66 -12.17 7.71 -3.03
C ASN A 66 -12.59 6.31 -2.57
N ALA A 67 -12.77 5.39 -3.51
CA ALA A 67 -13.17 4.02 -3.22
C ALA A 67 -12.13 3.30 -2.34
N ILE A 68 -10.84 3.52 -2.57
CA ILE A 68 -9.77 2.86 -1.82
C ILE A 68 -9.73 3.27 -0.34
N ARG A 69 -10.17 4.48 -0.02
CA ARG A 69 -10.09 5.04 1.33
C ARG A 69 -11.19 4.54 2.27
N ARG A 70 -12.21 3.86 1.75
CA ARG A 70 -13.22 3.18 2.58
C ARG A 70 -12.65 2.05 3.45
N SER A 71 -11.39 1.67 3.25
CA SER A 71 -10.68 0.75 4.12
C SER A 71 -10.03 1.43 5.34
N GLU A 72 -10.01 2.76 5.41
CA GLU A 72 -9.48 3.52 6.55
C GLU A 72 -10.50 3.49 7.71
N ASP A 73 -10.03 3.35 8.97
CA ASP A 73 -10.90 3.37 10.17
C ASP A 73 -11.68 4.71 10.32
N CYS A 74 -11.23 5.77 9.65
CA CYS A 74 -11.85 7.09 9.66
C CYS A 74 -11.87 7.69 8.24
N TYR A 75 -12.94 7.40 7.47
CA TYR A 75 -13.15 7.91 6.10
C TYR A 75 -14.62 8.11 5.73
#